data_AF-A0A2N2I421-F1
#
_entry.id   AF-A0A2N2I421-F1
#
_cell.length_a   1.000
_cell.length_b   1.000
_cell.length_c   1.000
_cell.angle_alpha   90.00
_cell.angle_beta   90.00
_cell.angle_gamma   90.00
#
_symmetry.space_group_name_H-M   'P 1'
#
loop_
_entity.id
_entity.type
_entity.pdbx_description
1 polymer ?
#
loop_
_entity_poly.entity_id
_entity_poly.type
_entity_poly.pdbx_seq_one_letter_code
_entity_poly.pdbx_strand_id
1 'polypeptide(L)'
;MRSKIVFTLLLLMFVGFGVSFALRPRGPAPVASPNPVVPASSPFVHPSSSAPSPMASVPPAVSSDPPKKLMDRPLRVVGLGWDLIAPGVLVNDGLAPAPSSAFSREGIDVHLS
;
A
#
# COMPACT_ATOMS: atom_id res chain seq x y z
N MET A 1 15.82 -32.74 -21.24
CA MET A 1 17.04 -31.90 -21.20
C MET A 1 16.75 -30.42 -20.91
N ARG A 2 15.75 -29.79 -21.55
CA ARG A 2 15.38 -28.39 -21.31
C ARG A 2 14.98 -28.06 -19.86
N SER A 3 14.24 -28.96 -19.19
CA SER A 3 13.83 -28.79 -17.79
C SER A 3 15.02 -28.71 -16.81
N LYS A 4 16.12 -29.45 -17.07
CA LYS A 4 17.34 -29.39 -16.25
C LYS A 4 18.02 -28.01 -16.35
N ILE A 5 18.03 -27.42 -17.54
CA ILE A 5 18.62 -26.09 -17.77
C ILE A 5 17.82 -25.00 -17.04
N VAL A 6 16.50 -25.05 -17.16
CA VAL A 6 15.62 -24.09 -16.47
C VAL A 6 15.78 -24.20 -14.95
N PHE A 7 15.82 -25.44 -14.42
CA PHE A 7 15.99 -25.66 -12.99
C PHE A 7 17.33 -25.13 -12.46
N THR A 8 18.43 -25.38 -13.17
CA THR A 8 19.75 -24.83 -12.79
C THR A 8 19.77 -23.31 -12.80
N LEU A 9 19.13 -22.69 -13.80
CA LEU A 9 19.07 -21.23 -13.92
C LEU A 9 18.24 -20.59 -12.80
N LEU A 10 17.13 -21.24 -12.43
CA LEU A 10 16.28 -20.82 -11.31
C LEU A 10 17.01 -20.94 -9.97
N LEU A 11 17.73 -22.04 -9.76
CA LEU A 11 18.56 -22.24 -8.57
C LEU A 11 19.66 -21.17 -8.47
N LEU A 12 20.34 -20.88 -9.58
CA LEU A 12 21.38 -19.84 -9.63
C LEU A 12 20.82 -18.45 -9.28
N MET A 13 19.65 -18.10 -9.83
CA MET A 13 18.95 -16.85 -9.51
C MET A 13 18.57 -16.79 -8.03
N PHE A 14 18.06 -17.89 -7.45
CA PHE A 14 17.67 -17.93 -6.03
C PHE A 14 18.87 -17.76 -5.10
N VAL A 15 19.99 -18.41 -5.39
CA VAL A 15 21.23 -18.29 -4.61
C VAL A 15 21.78 -16.86 -4.72
N GLY A 16 21.85 -16.31 -5.93
CA GLY A 16 22.31 -14.93 -6.14
C GLY A 16 21.45 -13.92 -5.37
N PHE A 17 20.13 -14.06 -5.46
CA PHE A 17 19.18 -13.22 -4.75
C PHE A 17 19.31 -13.34 -3.22
N GLY A 18 19.46 -14.57 -2.71
CA GLY A 18 19.67 -14.83 -1.28
C GLY A 18 20.96 -14.21 -0.75
N VAL A 19 22.06 -14.31 -1.51
CA VAL A 19 23.35 -13.69 -1.17
C VAL A 19 23.24 -12.16 -1.14
N SER A 20 22.56 -11.56 -2.12
CA SER A 20 22.31 -10.11 -2.12
C SER A 20 21.52 -9.64 -0.89
N PHE A 21 20.58 -10.45 -0.40
CA PHE A 21 19.83 -10.15 0.83
C PHE A 21 20.67 -10.34 2.09
N ALA A 22 21.49 -11.40 2.15
CA ALA A 22 22.37 -11.66 3.29
C ALA A 22 23.47 -10.58 3.43
N LEU A 23 23.95 -10.05 2.30
CA LEU A 23 24.98 -9.02 2.27
C LEU A 23 24.43 -7.60 2.44
N ARG A 24 23.10 -7.39 2.53
CA ARG A 24 22.56 -6.05 2.82
C ARG A 24 23.00 -5.64 4.24
N PRO A 25 23.87 -4.62 4.37
CA PRO A 25 24.25 -4.12 5.69
C PRO A 25 23.00 -3.51 6.31
N ARG A 26 22.51 -4.09 7.40
CA ARG A 26 21.58 -3.38 8.28
C ARG A 26 22.39 -2.28 8.95
N GLY A 27 22.40 -1.10 8.34
CA GLY A 27 22.96 0.09 8.96
C GLY A 27 22.27 0.33 10.31
N PRO A 28 23.02 0.69 11.37
CA PRO A 28 22.42 1.04 12.64
C PRO A 28 21.43 2.19 12.43
N ALA A 29 20.21 2.05 12.97
CA ALA A 29 19.25 3.13 12.97
C ALA A 29 19.90 4.35 13.67
N PRO A 30 19.88 5.55 13.07
CA PRO A 30 20.31 6.74 13.78
C PRO A 30 19.43 6.90 15.01
N VAL A 31 20.05 6.81 16.19
CA VAL A 31 19.38 7.13 17.46
C VAL A 31 19.02 8.61 17.38
N ALA A 32 17.75 8.91 17.17
CA ALA A 32 17.25 10.26 17.26
C ALA A 32 17.57 10.81 18.66
N SER A 33 18.30 11.93 18.71
CA SER A 33 18.51 12.67 19.95
C SER A 33 17.17 12.94 20.63
N PRO A 34 17.04 12.74 21.96
CA PRO A 34 15.83 13.07 22.67
C PRO A 34 15.62 14.58 22.64
N ASN A 35 14.65 15.03 21.83
CA ASN A 35 14.12 16.39 21.93
C ASN A 35 13.35 16.51 23.27
N PRO A 36 13.53 17.61 24.03
CA PRO A 36 12.79 17.80 25.27
C PRO A 36 11.29 17.96 24.97
N VAL A 37 10.50 17.03 25.50
CA VAL A 37 9.03 17.06 25.51
C VAL A 37 8.59 18.15 26.48
N VAL A 38 7.96 19.20 25.95
CA VAL A 38 7.20 20.16 26.77
C VAL A 38 5.81 19.55 27.02
N PRO A 39 5.37 19.38 28.28
CA PRO A 39 4.05 18.84 28.58
C PRO A 39 2.98 19.93 28.38
N ALA A 40 2.06 19.72 27.44
CA ALA A 40 0.79 20.45 27.38
C ALA A 40 -0.31 19.55 27.94
N SER A 41 -0.79 19.91 29.13
CA SER A 41 -1.89 19.28 29.86
C SER A 41 -3.23 19.43 29.12
N SER A 42 -3.92 18.28 28.91
CA SER A 42 -5.36 17.96 29.15
C SER A 42 -6.48 18.90 28.63
N PRO A 43 -7.73 18.43 28.34
CA PRO A 43 -8.39 17.30 29.00
C PRO A 43 -9.24 16.33 28.14
N PHE A 44 -9.58 15.26 28.85
CA PHE A 44 -10.48 14.14 28.64
C PHE A 44 -11.92 14.52 28.26
N VAL A 45 -12.49 13.87 27.26
CA VAL A 45 -13.94 13.60 27.16
C VAL A 45 -14.16 12.23 26.52
N HIS A 46 -14.59 11.26 27.33
CA HIS A 46 -15.38 10.11 26.85
C HIS A 46 -16.86 10.49 26.96
N PRO A 47 -17.70 10.00 26.03
CA PRO A 47 -18.65 9.00 26.52
C PRO A 47 -18.82 7.81 25.56
N SER A 48 -18.90 6.63 26.18
CA SER A 48 -19.43 5.40 25.60
C SER A 48 -20.92 5.56 25.26
N SER A 49 -21.36 5.00 24.12
CA SER A 49 -22.68 4.37 24.05
C SER A 49 -22.74 3.29 22.96
N SER A 50 -23.31 2.18 23.35
CA SER A 50 -23.45 0.88 22.69
C SER A 50 -24.49 0.87 21.56
N ALA A 51 -24.29 0.02 20.54
CA ALA A 51 -25.21 -1.07 20.11
C ALA A 51 -25.00 -1.49 18.62
N PRO A 52 -25.31 -2.76 18.24
CA PRO A 52 -24.93 -3.36 16.95
C PRO A 52 -26.07 -3.47 15.91
N SER A 53 -25.66 -3.80 14.67
CA SER A 53 -26.42 -4.44 13.55
C SER A 53 -27.29 -3.54 12.64
N PRO A 54 -27.60 -3.93 11.37
CA PRO A 54 -27.33 -5.19 10.66
C PRO A 54 -26.61 -5.03 9.29
N MET A 55 -26.19 -6.17 8.74
CA MET A 55 -25.76 -6.35 7.35
C MET A 55 -26.82 -5.81 6.38
N ALA A 56 -26.42 -4.92 5.48
CA ALA A 56 -27.08 -4.72 4.21
C ALA A 56 -26.00 -4.73 3.13
N SER A 57 -25.67 -5.93 2.63
CA SER A 57 -24.92 -6.07 1.40
C SER A 57 -25.82 -5.63 0.26
N VAL A 58 -25.82 -4.33 -0.02
CA VAL A 58 -26.35 -3.79 -1.27
C VAL A 58 -25.35 -4.19 -2.37
N PRO A 59 -25.75 -4.98 -3.38
CA PRO A 59 -24.89 -5.18 -4.54
C PRO A 59 -24.66 -3.82 -5.20
N PRO A 60 -23.42 -3.44 -5.54
CA PRO A 60 -23.19 -2.16 -6.20
C PRO A 60 -23.93 -2.17 -7.54
N ALA A 61 -24.88 -1.24 -7.69
CA ALA A 61 -25.51 -0.97 -8.96
C ALA A 61 -24.40 -0.62 -9.96
N VAL A 62 -24.31 -1.40 -11.05
CA VAL A 62 -23.35 -1.17 -12.11
C VAL A 62 -23.88 0.01 -12.94
N SER A 63 -23.60 1.23 -12.48
CA SER A 63 -23.89 2.43 -13.24
C SER A 63 -23.08 2.36 -14.54
N SER A 64 -23.79 2.33 -15.67
CA SER A 64 -23.23 2.23 -17.02
C SER A 64 -22.64 3.55 -17.55
N ASP A 65 -22.53 4.56 -16.70
CA ASP A 65 -21.91 5.84 -17.04
C ASP A 65 -20.39 5.69 -16.99
N PRO A 66 -19.65 6.26 -17.98
CA PRO A 66 -18.21 6.29 -17.93
C PRO A 66 -17.76 7.00 -16.64
N PRO A 67 -16.74 6.49 -15.93
CA PRO A 67 -16.30 7.05 -14.65
C PRO A 67 -15.98 8.53 -14.84
N LYS A 68 -16.76 9.38 -14.18
CA LYS A 68 -16.58 10.82 -14.24
C LYS A 68 -15.29 11.16 -13.51
N LYS A 69 -14.31 11.69 -14.24
CA LYS A 69 -13.03 12.11 -13.67
C LYS A 69 -13.27 13.09 -12.53
N LEU A 70 -12.84 12.72 -11.32
CA LEU A 70 -13.08 13.54 -10.12
C LEU A 70 -12.05 14.67 -9.98
N MET A 71 -10.86 14.50 -10.54
CA MET A 71 -9.76 15.44 -10.42
C MET A 71 -9.07 15.63 -11.77
N ASP A 72 -8.71 16.87 -12.12
CA ASP A 72 -7.99 17.14 -13.38
C ASP A 72 -6.56 16.58 -13.36
N ARG A 73 -5.95 16.51 -12.17
CA ARG A 73 -4.57 16.08 -11.95
C ARG A 73 -4.52 14.74 -11.21
N PRO A 74 -3.53 13.88 -11.51
CA PRO A 74 -3.35 12.61 -10.82
C PRO A 74 -2.87 12.81 -9.38
N LEU A 75 -3.37 11.97 -8.48
CA LEU A 75 -2.97 11.93 -7.08
C LEU A 75 -1.65 11.14 -6.95
N ARG A 76 -0.65 11.72 -6.29
CA ARG A 76 0.61 11.03 -5.96
C ARG A 76 0.62 10.68 -4.48
N VAL A 77 0.83 9.41 -4.18
CA VAL A 77 0.89 8.88 -2.82
C VAL A 77 2.30 8.34 -2.60
N VAL A 78 2.99 8.90 -1.61
CA VAL A 78 4.34 8.47 -1.21
C VAL A 78 4.23 7.61 0.05
N GLY A 79 4.63 6.35 -0.05
CA GLY A 79 4.67 5.43 1.09
C GLY A 79 5.94 5.61 1.92
N LEU A 80 5.84 5.48 3.24
CA LEU A 80 7.00 5.46 4.14
C LEU A 80 7.64 4.06 4.23
N GLY A 81 7.02 3.04 3.64
CA GLY A 81 7.49 1.66 3.65
C GLY A 81 6.53 0.71 2.94
N TRP A 82 7.02 -0.50 2.66
CA TRP A 82 6.26 -1.51 1.92
C TRP A 82 4.99 -1.95 2.64
N ASP A 83 5.02 -2.06 3.97
CA ASP A 83 3.87 -2.53 4.76
C ASP A 83 2.67 -1.57 4.68
N LEU A 84 2.94 -0.27 4.46
CA LEU A 84 1.91 0.76 4.36
C LEU A 84 1.44 0.97 2.92
N ILE A 85 2.34 0.84 1.93
CA ILE A 85 1.99 1.08 0.52
C ILE A 85 1.40 -0.16 -0.16
N ALA A 86 1.73 -1.38 0.31
CA ALA A 86 1.29 -2.63 -0.33
C ALA A 86 -0.23 -2.76 -0.50
N PRO A 87 -1.08 -2.43 0.49
CA PRO A 87 -2.53 -2.44 0.28
C PRO A 87 -2.97 -1.49 -0.83
N GLY A 88 -2.34 -0.31 -0.91
CA GLY A 88 -2.58 0.67 -1.98
C GLY A 88 -2.20 0.12 -3.35
N VAL A 89 -1.05 -0.55 -3.46
CA VAL A 89 -0.60 -1.19 -4.72
C VAL A 89 -1.56 -2.28 -5.16
N LEU A 90 -2.09 -3.09 -4.23
CA LEU A 90 -3.06 -4.14 -4.55
C LEU A 90 -4.38 -3.55 -5.08
N VAL A 91 -4.88 -2.47 -4.46
CA VAL A 91 -6.15 -1.84 -4.87
C VAL A 91 -5.98 -1.01 -6.15
N ASN A 92 -4.80 -0.44 -6.38
CA ASN A 92 -4.45 0.31 -7.59
C ASN A 92 -4.06 -0.58 -8.78
N ASP A 93 -3.97 -1.91 -8.57
CA ASP A 93 -3.49 -2.87 -9.57
C ASP A 93 -2.06 -2.56 -10.08
N GLY A 94 -1.22 -2.00 -9.19
CA GLY A 94 0.16 -1.60 -9.49
C GLY A 94 0.54 -0.21 -8.98
N LEU A 95 1.70 0.29 -9.43
CA LEU A 95 2.23 1.60 -9.05
C LEU A 95 1.70 2.75 -9.91
N ALA A 96 1.22 2.44 -11.11
CA ALA A 96 0.64 3.40 -12.04
C ALA A 96 -0.88 3.22 -12.10
N PRO A 97 -1.63 4.26 -12.51
CA PRO A 97 -3.08 4.15 -12.70
C PRO A 97 -3.42 3.04 -13.70
N ALA A 98 -4.31 2.14 -13.33
CA ALA A 98 -4.81 1.08 -14.19
C ALA A 98 -6.34 1.16 -14.30
N PRO A 99 -6.93 0.96 -15.49
CA PRO A 99 -8.38 1.06 -15.68
C PRO A 99 -9.18 0.00 -14.91
N SER A 100 -8.53 -1.11 -14.54
CA SER A 100 -9.06 -2.17 -13.69
C SER A 100 -9.15 -1.78 -12.21
N SER A 101 -8.38 -0.77 -11.78
CA SER A 101 -8.23 -0.38 -10.39
C SER A 101 -9.52 0.15 -9.76
N ALA A 102 -9.65 -0.01 -8.45
CA ALA A 102 -10.79 0.57 -7.75
C ALA A 102 -10.79 2.10 -7.83
N PHE A 103 -9.60 2.73 -7.85
CA PHE A 103 -9.48 4.19 -7.94
C PHE A 103 -9.95 4.74 -9.29
N SER A 104 -9.63 4.07 -10.41
CA SER A 104 -10.08 4.49 -11.73
C SER A 104 -11.59 4.33 -11.92
N ARG A 105 -12.23 3.39 -11.23
CA ARG A 105 -13.71 3.28 -11.19
C ARG A 105 -14.36 4.46 -10.49
N GLU A 106 -13.68 5.02 -9.50
CA GLU A 106 -14.06 6.27 -8.83
C GLU A 106 -13.56 7.52 -9.60
N GLY A 107 -12.97 7.35 -10.78
CA GLY A 107 -12.47 8.47 -11.60
C GLY A 107 -11.24 9.18 -11.01
N ILE A 108 -10.45 8.47 -10.19
CA ILE A 108 -9.22 8.98 -9.56
C ILE A 108 -8.01 8.25 -10.14
N ASP A 109 -7.09 9.01 -10.74
CA ASP A 109 -5.82 8.49 -11.23
C ASP A 109 -4.78 8.54 -10.11
N VAL A 110 -4.33 7.38 -9.60
CA VAL A 110 -3.38 7.29 -8.48
C VAL A 110 -2.02 6.75 -8.91
N HIS A 111 -0.96 7.46 -8.54
CA HIS A 111 0.43 7.01 -8.62
C HIS A 111 0.99 6.74 -7.24
N LEU A 112 1.57 5.56 -7.04
CA LEU A 112 2.18 5.11 -5.80
C LEU A 112 3.71 5.09 -5.96
N SER A 113 4.43 5.64 -4.99
CA SER A 113 5.90 5.70 -4.96
C SER A 113 6.48 5.47 -3.57
#